data_AF-A0A1V3Q1W9-F1
#
_entry.id   AF-A0A1V3Q1W9-F1
#
_cell.length_a   1.000
_cell.length_b   1.000
_cell.length_c   1.000
_cell.angle_alpha   90.00
_cell.angle_beta   90.00
_cell.angle_gamma   90.00
#
_symmetry.space_group_name_H-M   'P 1'
#
loop_
_entity.id
_entity.type
_entity.pdbx_description
1 polymer ?
#
loop_
_entity_poly.entity_id
_entity_poly.type
_entity_poly.pdbx_seq_one_letter_code
_entity_poly.pdbx_strand_id
1 'polypeptide(L)'
;MFVMLLYVTFGLLLVLTLRWLARQWFGAGPAFTLWLLPPLLAMLPWLPTLPSAWAVTPTLLVLPTTPSFVAQVMPASSRLPWPLLLWLAGTVCCLLRLTFHYGRLRRQSCRLPAAMCHTLQRDLHGLDPLRLRLHPAGPAVLWAPRSLVLLPASFLERFDADERRLVLQHEYMHLRRGDALWSLLAELAVALLWFHPLAWLALPRLRLDQELACDERVLRQSPQDETKYAYTLLHSTGMDATPVLIPWLDQPQLKERLNMIQRHRPGALRRRIGFVGLTALIAASAFVAQAAVHTKPDHPASTDLSFNTNINPRYPADAIKNHQQGTVILDVLVGTDGKPREVKVNPATQAAPSLIKAASDVAMQWRFNPATKNGKRIQSYARVPINFSLTETPTETPVPATAPPKSPVSS
;
A
#
# COMPACT_ATOMS: atom_id res chain seq x y z
N MET A 1 3.77 5.45 -5.89
CA MET A 1 4.69 4.74 -4.96
C MET A 1 4.61 5.29 -3.54
N PHE A 2 4.77 6.59 -3.30
CA PHE A 2 4.73 7.18 -1.94
C PHE A 2 3.41 6.91 -1.19
N VAL A 3 2.27 7.10 -1.86
CA VAL A 3 0.94 6.82 -1.29
C VAL A 3 0.79 5.36 -0.84
N MET A 4 1.21 4.40 -1.68
CA MET A 4 1.22 2.97 -1.33
C MET A 4 2.08 2.69 -0.09
N LEU A 5 3.25 3.31 0.01
CA LEU A 5 4.12 3.15 1.17
C LEU A 5 3.44 3.65 2.45
N LEU A 6 2.77 4.81 2.41
CA LEU A 6 2.00 5.33 3.56
C LEU A 6 0.92 4.34 4.02
N TYR A 7 0.19 3.74 3.08
CA TYR A 7 -0.83 2.73 3.42
C TYR A 7 -0.22 1.47 4.04
N VAL A 8 0.91 1.00 3.52
CA VAL A 8 1.66 -0.13 4.10
C VAL A 8 2.13 0.23 5.52
N THR A 9 2.74 1.41 5.71
CA THR A 9 3.21 1.88 7.02
C THR A 9 2.07 1.96 8.03
N PHE A 10 0.94 2.58 7.64
CA PHE A 10 -0.25 2.68 8.47
C PHE A 10 -0.80 1.29 8.83
N GLY A 11 -0.87 0.38 7.86
CA GLY A 11 -1.31 -0.99 8.09
C GLY A 11 -0.40 -1.74 9.06
N LEU A 12 0.92 -1.62 8.91
CA LEU A 12 1.88 -2.24 9.82
C LEU A 12 1.75 -1.69 11.25
N LEU A 13 1.60 -0.38 11.42
CA LEU A 13 1.38 0.24 12.74
C LEU A 13 0.09 -0.27 13.39
N LEU A 14 -1.00 -0.33 12.64
CA LEU A 14 -2.29 -0.78 13.13
C LEU A 14 -2.22 -2.25 13.58
N VAL A 15 -1.60 -3.13 12.80
CA VAL A 15 -1.45 -4.54 13.22
C VAL A 15 -0.53 -4.67 14.42
N LEU A 16 0.61 -3.99 14.44
CA LEU A 16 1.58 -4.07 15.55
C LEU A 16 0.98 -3.64 16.90
N THR A 17 0.06 -2.67 16.87
CA THR A 17 -0.64 -2.16 18.06
C THR A 17 -1.87 -3.01 18.44
N LEU A 18 -2.76 -3.30 17.48
CA LEU A 18 -4.03 -3.95 17.77
C LEU A 18 -3.93 -5.47 17.98
N ARG A 19 -2.88 -6.14 17.49
CA ARG A 19 -2.74 -7.61 17.61
C ARG A 19 -2.82 -8.11 19.05
N TRP A 20 -2.29 -7.34 20.01
CA TRP A 20 -2.31 -7.74 21.42
C TRP A 20 -3.73 -7.70 21.99
N LEU A 21 -4.48 -6.63 21.70
CA LEU A 21 -5.88 -6.49 22.13
C LEU A 21 -6.75 -7.56 21.46
N ALA A 22 -6.61 -7.73 20.15
CA ALA A 22 -7.36 -8.72 19.39
C ALA A 22 -7.15 -10.14 19.93
N ARG A 23 -5.91 -10.47 20.30
CA ARG A 23 -5.58 -11.77 20.89
C ARG A 23 -6.25 -11.98 22.25
N GLN A 24 -6.29 -10.94 23.09
CA GLN A 24 -6.93 -11.03 24.40
C GLN A 24 -8.46 -11.20 24.31
N TRP A 25 -9.10 -10.51 23.35
CA TRP A 25 -10.56 -10.43 23.30
C TRP A 25 -11.18 -11.51 22.41
N PHE A 26 -10.53 -11.82 21.29
CA PHE A 26 -11.08 -12.67 20.23
C PHE A 26 -10.28 -13.97 20.01
N GLY A 27 -9.05 -14.05 20.51
CA GLY A 27 -8.18 -15.22 20.40
C GLY A 27 -7.05 -15.04 19.39
N ALA A 28 -6.13 -15.99 19.35
CA ALA A 28 -4.95 -15.92 18.49
C ALA A 28 -5.30 -16.04 17.00
N GLY A 29 -6.33 -16.82 16.64
CA GLY A 29 -6.81 -16.95 15.26
C GLY A 29 -7.20 -15.61 14.61
N PRO A 30 -8.18 -14.85 15.16
CA PRO A 30 -8.53 -13.53 14.65
C PRO A 30 -7.39 -12.51 14.71
N ALA A 31 -6.55 -12.58 15.74
CA ALA A 31 -5.38 -11.72 15.84
C ALA A 31 -4.39 -11.96 14.68
N PHE A 32 -4.16 -13.22 14.30
CA PHE A 32 -3.32 -13.54 13.15
C PHE A 32 -3.90 -13.01 11.82
N THR A 33 -5.23 -13.02 11.66
CA THR A 33 -5.84 -12.48 10.43
C THR A 33 -5.66 -10.97 10.26
N LEU A 34 -5.31 -10.22 11.30
CA LEU A 34 -4.97 -8.79 11.16
C LEU A 34 -3.79 -8.56 10.21
N TRP A 35 -2.88 -9.53 10.06
CA TRP A 35 -1.75 -9.43 9.13
C TRP A 35 -2.14 -9.34 7.65
N LEU A 36 -3.42 -9.55 7.29
CA LEU A 36 -3.96 -9.23 5.97
C LEU A 36 -4.09 -7.72 5.71
N LEU A 37 -4.11 -6.90 6.75
CA LEU A 37 -4.42 -5.48 6.63
C LEU A 37 -3.36 -4.66 5.88
N PRO A 38 -2.04 -4.80 6.13
CA PRO A 38 -1.02 -4.10 5.35
C PRO A 38 -1.08 -4.35 3.84
N PRO A 39 -1.14 -5.60 3.32
CA PRO A 39 -1.26 -5.82 1.88
C PRO A 39 -2.61 -5.34 1.32
N LEU A 40 -3.71 -5.47 2.05
CA LEU A 40 -5.02 -4.98 1.59
C LEU A 40 -5.05 -3.45 1.47
N LEU A 41 -4.51 -2.73 2.45
CA LEU A 41 -4.39 -1.27 2.37
C LEU A 41 -3.43 -0.84 1.27
N ALA A 42 -2.35 -1.59 1.04
CA ALA A 42 -1.43 -1.33 -0.08
C ALA A 42 -2.13 -1.42 -1.44
N MET A 43 -3.11 -2.32 -1.57
CA MET A 43 -3.88 -2.54 -2.80
C MET A 43 -4.96 -1.49 -3.07
N LEU A 44 -5.35 -0.74 -2.03
CA LEU A 44 -6.47 0.19 -2.06
C LEU A 44 -6.35 1.29 -3.14
N PRO A 45 -5.18 1.91 -3.39
CA PRO A 45 -5.02 2.91 -4.46
C PRO A 45 -5.19 2.35 -5.88
N TRP A 46 -5.15 1.03 -6.06
CA TRP A 46 -5.28 0.38 -7.36
C TRP A 46 -6.65 -0.27 -7.59
N LEU A 47 -7.55 -0.22 -6.60
CA LEU A 47 -8.91 -0.68 -6.80
C LEU A 47 -9.63 0.27 -7.77
N PRO A 48 -10.40 -0.25 -8.74
CA PRO A 48 -11.20 0.59 -9.62
C PRO A 48 -12.21 1.38 -8.79
N THR A 49 -12.34 2.68 -9.07
CA THR A 49 -13.34 3.52 -8.40
C THR A 49 -14.73 2.92 -8.58
N LEU A 50 -15.44 2.66 -7.48
CA LEU A 50 -16.82 2.21 -7.54
C LEU A 50 -17.67 3.20 -8.37
N PRO A 51 -18.69 2.71 -9.10
CA PRO A 51 -19.64 3.58 -9.77
C PRO A 51 -20.28 4.57 -8.78
N SER A 52 -20.39 5.85 -9.16
CA SER A 52 -20.96 6.90 -8.31
C SER A 52 -22.38 6.63 -7.82
N ALA A 53 -23.09 5.66 -8.40
CA ALA A 53 -24.42 5.23 -8.00
C ALA A 53 -24.46 4.53 -6.62
N TRP A 54 -23.33 4.05 -6.10
CA TRP A 54 -23.26 3.34 -4.82
C TRP A 54 -22.59 4.15 -3.70
N ALA A 55 -22.18 5.38 -3.98
CA ALA A 55 -21.57 6.27 -2.99
C ALA A 55 -22.67 6.94 -2.14
N VAL A 56 -22.97 6.37 -0.98
CA VAL A 56 -23.72 7.08 0.07
C VAL A 56 -22.71 7.92 0.84
N THR A 57 -22.48 9.16 0.40
CA THR A 57 -21.54 10.07 1.08
C THR A 57 -22.22 10.74 2.27
N PRO A 58 -21.72 10.61 3.52
CA PRO A 58 -22.02 11.59 4.55
C PRO A 58 -21.33 12.91 4.15
N THR A 59 -22.11 13.99 4.15
CA THR A 59 -21.62 15.34 3.81
C THR A 59 -20.73 15.86 4.94
N LEU A 60 -19.45 15.48 4.96
CA LEU A 60 -18.46 16.14 5.80
C LEU A 60 -17.92 17.37 5.05
N LEU A 61 -18.27 18.54 5.56
CA LEU A 61 -17.82 19.84 5.05
C LEU A 61 -16.36 20.04 5.47
N VAL A 62 -15.42 19.47 4.72
CA VAL A 62 -14.00 19.73 4.91
C VAL A 62 -13.67 21.03 4.18
N LEU A 63 -13.48 22.11 4.94
CA LEU A 63 -12.87 23.33 4.42
C LEU A 63 -11.43 22.99 3.96
N PRO A 64 -11.08 23.18 2.68
CA PRO A 64 -9.74 22.90 2.22
C PRO A 64 -8.78 23.95 2.79
N THR A 65 -7.98 23.57 3.79
CA THR A 65 -6.86 24.37 4.32
C THR A 65 -5.50 23.89 3.81
N THR A 66 -5.45 23.07 2.77
CA THR A 66 -4.16 22.67 2.20
C THR A 66 -3.63 23.75 1.27
N PRO A 67 -2.40 24.26 1.47
CA PRO A 67 -1.73 25.05 0.45
C PRO A 67 -1.58 24.16 -0.80
N SER A 68 -2.07 24.65 -1.93
CA SER A 68 -1.90 23.98 -3.21
C SER A 68 -0.41 23.97 -3.55
N PHE A 69 0.27 22.85 -3.31
CA PHE A 69 1.60 22.66 -3.86
C PHE A 69 1.43 22.44 -5.37
N VAL A 70 1.88 23.40 -6.17
CA VAL A 70 2.00 23.20 -7.61
C VAL A 70 2.96 22.03 -7.79
N ALA A 71 2.45 20.89 -8.25
CA ALA A 71 3.30 19.79 -8.67
C ALA A 71 4.10 20.29 -9.87
N GLN A 72 5.35 20.71 -9.63
CA GLN A 72 6.28 20.97 -10.72
C GLN A 72 6.38 19.68 -11.53
N VAL A 73 5.94 19.73 -12.78
CA VAL A 73 6.20 18.68 -13.75
C VAL A 73 7.71 18.72 -14.00
N MET A 74 8.45 17.92 -13.23
CA MET A 74 9.87 17.73 -13.48
C MET A 74 10.00 17.15 -14.90
N PRO A 75 10.88 17.71 -15.76
CA PRO A 75 11.11 17.13 -17.07
C PRO A 75 11.51 15.67 -16.86
N ALA A 76 10.86 14.76 -17.60
CA ALA A 76 11.16 13.34 -17.55
C ALA A 76 12.60 13.12 -18.03
N SER A 77 13.54 13.14 -17.09
CA SER A 77 14.94 12.79 -17.35
C SER A 77 14.96 11.34 -17.84
N SER A 78 15.46 11.11 -19.05
CA SER A 78 15.57 9.78 -19.67
C SER A 78 16.55 8.83 -18.97
N ARG A 79 17.17 9.25 -17.85
CA ARG A 79 18.02 8.42 -17.00
C ARG A 79 17.15 7.69 -15.99
N LEU A 80 17.35 6.38 -15.85
CA LEU A 80 16.72 5.62 -14.75
C LEU A 80 17.02 6.35 -13.43
N PRO A 81 16.00 6.67 -12.62
CA PRO A 81 16.23 7.37 -11.36
C PRO A 81 17.09 6.48 -10.45
N TRP A 82 18.25 6.99 -10.00
CA TRP A 82 19.17 6.21 -9.16
C TRP A 82 18.54 5.59 -7.91
N PRO A 83 17.48 6.16 -7.26
CA PRO A 83 16.82 5.51 -6.13
C PRO A 83 16.13 4.21 -6.53
N LEU A 84 15.64 4.09 -7.77
CA LEU A 84 15.05 2.86 -8.29
C LEU A 84 16.11 1.78 -8.47
N LEU A 85 17.30 2.15 -8.96
CA LEU A 85 18.43 1.22 -9.09
C LEU A 85 18.89 0.72 -7.73
N LEU A 86 19.00 1.61 -6.74
CA LEU A 86 19.35 1.24 -5.36
C LEU A 86 18.30 0.32 -4.74
N TRP A 87 17.01 0.64 -4.91
CA TRP A 87 15.91 -0.19 -4.44
C TRP A 87 15.97 -1.59 -5.06
N LEU A 88 16.15 -1.67 -6.38
CA LEU A 88 16.22 -2.92 -7.13
C LEU A 88 17.42 -3.75 -6.71
N ALA A 89 18.60 -3.13 -6.52
CA ALA A 89 19.78 -3.83 -6.01
C ALA A 89 19.56 -4.44 -4.63
N GLY A 90 18.93 -3.69 -3.70
CA GLY A 90 18.58 -4.19 -2.38
C GLY A 90 17.58 -5.34 -2.43
N THR A 91 16.52 -5.22 -3.23
CA THR A 91 15.53 -6.29 -3.43
C THR A 91 16.17 -7.54 -4.04
N VAL A 92 17.01 -7.41 -5.07
CA VAL A 92 17.73 -8.54 -5.67
C VAL A 92 18.64 -9.21 -4.64
N CYS A 93 19.38 -8.44 -3.84
CA CYS A 93 20.22 -8.97 -2.76
C CYS A 93 19.39 -9.78 -1.74
N CYS A 94 18.26 -9.23 -1.27
CA CYS A 94 17.37 -9.93 -0.35
C CYS A 94 16.77 -11.21 -0.96
N LEU A 95 16.41 -11.20 -2.24
CA LEU A 95 15.89 -12.37 -2.96
C LEU A 95 16.96 -13.44 -3.21
N LEU A 96 18.19 -13.05 -3.56
CA LEU A 96 19.32 -13.97 -3.68
C LEU A 96 19.63 -14.65 -2.34
N ARG A 97 19.63 -13.88 -1.24
CA ARG A 97 19.76 -14.43 0.11
C ARG A 97 18.64 -15.44 0.41
N LEU A 98 17.39 -15.08 0.14
CA LEU A 98 16.22 -15.93 0.36
C LEU A 98 16.30 -17.24 -0.43
N THR A 99 16.62 -17.16 -1.72
CA THR A 99 16.77 -18.32 -2.61
C THR A 99 17.94 -19.21 -2.22
N PHE A 100 19.06 -18.64 -1.79
CA PHE A 100 20.20 -19.40 -1.28
C PHE A 100 19.84 -20.18 -0.01
N HIS A 101 19.20 -19.54 0.98
CA HIS A 101 18.75 -20.22 2.20
C HIS A 101 17.74 -21.33 1.90
N TYR A 102 16.75 -21.04 1.04
CA TYR A 102 15.77 -22.01 0.60
C TYR A 102 16.41 -23.21 -0.10
N GLY A 103 17.36 -22.94 -1.01
CA GLY A 103 18.11 -23.96 -1.73
C GLY A 103 18.94 -24.85 -0.80
N ARG A 104 19.63 -24.23 0.18
CA ARG A 104 20.40 -24.95 1.20
C ARG A 104 19.50 -25.88 2.02
N LEU A 105 18.38 -25.37 2.54
CA LEU A 105 17.43 -26.15 3.34
C LEU A 105 16.86 -27.33 2.55
N ARG A 106 16.47 -27.11 1.28
CA ARG A 106 15.97 -28.17 0.40
C ARG A 106 17.04 -29.22 0.11
N ARG A 107 18.29 -28.83 -0.13
CA ARG A 107 19.40 -29.75 -0.37
C ARG A 107 19.76 -30.59 0.86
N GLN A 108 19.62 -30.03 2.06
CA GLN A 108 19.88 -30.72 3.32
C GLN A 108 18.71 -31.61 3.78
N SER A 109 17.57 -31.58 3.07
CA SER A 109 16.40 -32.40 3.40
C SER A 109 16.50 -33.79 2.75
N CYS A 110 16.31 -34.83 3.56
CA CYS A 110 16.35 -36.23 3.12
C CYS A 110 14.95 -36.86 3.20
N ARG A 111 14.70 -37.91 2.40
CA ARG A 111 13.47 -38.71 2.54
C ARG A 111 13.46 -39.42 3.88
N LEU A 112 12.27 -39.61 4.45
CA LEU A 112 12.12 -40.39 5.68
C LEU A 112 12.49 -41.88 5.40
N PRO A 113 13.32 -42.53 6.23
CA PRO A 113 13.58 -43.96 6.12
C PRO A 113 12.29 -44.78 6.26
N ALA A 114 12.18 -45.90 5.54
CA ALA A 114 10.97 -46.73 5.53
C ALA A 114 10.59 -47.24 6.93
N ALA A 115 11.58 -47.59 7.76
CA ALA A 115 11.36 -48.02 9.14
C ALA A 115 10.70 -46.92 10.00
N MET A 116 11.20 -45.67 9.89
CA MET A 116 10.63 -44.52 10.60
C MET A 116 9.22 -44.21 10.11
N CYS A 117 8.98 -44.34 8.80
CA CYS A 117 7.66 -44.17 8.20
C CYS A 117 6.65 -45.18 8.77
N HIS A 118 7.04 -46.45 8.91
CA HIS A 118 6.17 -47.49 9.48
C HIS A 118 5.85 -47.23 10.97
N THR A 119 6.84 -46.81 11.76
CA THR A 119 6.64 -46.45 13.18
C THR A 119 5.69 -45.27 13.32
N LEU A 120 5.89 -44.21 12.52
CA LEU A 120 5.05 -43.02 12.56
C LEU A 120 3.67 -43.24 11.94
N GLN A 121 3.46 -44.29 11.14
CA GLN A 121 2.18 -44.55 10.48
C GLN A 121 1.00 -44.60 11.47
N ARG A 122 1.24 -45.02 12.71
CA ARG A 122 0.25 -45.02 13.79
C ARG A 122 -0.05 -43.63 14.37
N ASP A 123 0.93 -42.72 14.30
CA ASP A 123 0.87 -41.36 14.84
C ASP A 123 0.36 -40.34 13.79
N LEU A 124 0.35 -40.72 12.50
CA LEU A 124 -0.04 -39.88 11.36
C LEU A 124 -1.56 -39.86 11.16
N HIS A 125 -2.28 -39.04 11.92
CA HIS A 125 -3.73 -38.80 11.79
C HIS A 125 -4.08 -37.97 10.52
N GLY A 126 -3.87 -38.53 9.33
CA GLY A 126 -4.19 -37.91 8.02
C GLY A 126 -3.05 -37.10 7.39
N LEU A 127 -1.86 -37.12 8.00
CA LEU A 127 -0.62 -36.64 7.40
C LEU A 127 -0.11 -37.66 6.37
N ASP A 128 0.04 -37.25 5.12
CA ASP A 128 0.67 -38.07 4.09
C ASP A 128 2.17 -38.26 4.40
N PRO A 129 2.66 -39.50 4.59
CA PRO A 129 4.06 -39.76 4.87
C PRO A 129 5.02 -39.21 3.79
N LEU A 130 4.56 -39.05 2.55
CA LEU A 130 5.35 -38.48 1.45
C LEU A 130 5.70 -36.99 1.67
N ARG A 131 4.98 -36.31 2.57
CA ARG A 131 5.24 -34.93 2.95
C ARG A 131 6.26 -34.80 4.08
N LEU A 132 6.64 -35.89 4.74
CA LEU A 132 7.63 -35.89 5.81
C LEU A 132 9.05 -36.00 5.24
N ARG A 133 9.98 -35.23 5.79
CA ARG A 133 11.41 -35.23 5.43
C ARG A 133 12.26 -35.15 6.69
N LEU A 134 13.45 -35.73 6.64
CA LEU A 134 14.45 -35.52 7.68
C LEU A 134 15.22 -34.22 7.43
N HIS A 135 15.37 -33.42 8.48
CA HIS A 135 16.21 -32.23 8.47
C HIS A 135 16.68 -31.89 9.89
N PRO A 136 17.96 -31.52 10.11
CA PRO A 136 18.48 -31.20 11.44
C PRO A 136 17.80 -30.00 12.11
N ALA A 137 17.26 -29.07 11.32
CA ALA A 137 16.53 -27.88 11.81
C ALA A 137 15.03 -28.09 12.05
N GLY A 138 14.53 -29.33 12.09
CA GLY A 138 13.13 -29.64 12.37
C GLY A 138 12.82 -29.74 13.88
N PRO A 139 11.55 -29.73 14.29
CA PRO A 139 10.37 -29.77 13.44
C PRO A 139 10.06 -28.40 12.82
N ALA A 140 9.76 -28.39 11.51
CA ALA A 140 9.40 -27.17 10.79
C ALA A 140 8.63 -27.49 9.51
N VAL A 141 7.75 -26.58 9.07
CA VAL A 141 7.08 -26.70 7.77
C VAL A 141 7.80 -25.88 6.71
N LEU A 142 8.23 -26.56 5.64
CA LEU A 142 8.84 -25.93 4.47
C LEU A 142 7.82 -25.79 3.34
N TRP A 143 7.74 -24.60 2.75
CA TRP A 143 6.96 -24.40 1.54
C TRP A 143 7.67 -25.02 0.34
N ALA A 144 6.92 -25.75 -0.47
CA ALA A 144 7.25 -26.19 -1.82
C ALA A 144 5.92 -26.22 -2.58
N PRO A 145 5.86 -26.44 -3.90
CA PRO A 145 4.58 -26.63 -4.62
C PRO A 145 3.63 -27.64 -3.94
N ARG A 146 4.16 -28.52 -3.07
CA ARG A 146 3.44 -29.11 -1.94
C ARG A 146 4.22 -28.87 -0.64
N SER A 147 3.59 -28.31 0.39
CA SER A 147 4.24 -28.08 1.70
C SER A 147 4.73 -29.39 2.34
N LEU A 148 5.93 -29.36 2.90
CA LEU A 148 6.63 -30.50 3.51
C LEU A 148 6.82 -30.26 5.01
N VAL A 149 6.74 -31.32 5.81
CA VAL A 149 7.07 -31.30 7.24
C VAL A 149 8.48 -31.86 7.38
N LEU A 150 9.35 -31.07 7.98
CA LEU A 150 10.71 -31.44 8.32
C LEU A 150 10.72 -31.96 9.74
N LEU A 151 11.31 -33.12 9.98
CA LEU A 151 11.50 -33.73 11.30
C LEU A 151 12.99 -33.97 11.56
N PRO A 152 13.46 -33.83 12.81
CA PRO A 152 14.83 -34.17 13.15
C PRO A 152 15.03 -35.70 13.11
N ALA A 153 16.26 -36.15 12.86
CA ALA A 153 16.57 -37.59 12.83
C ALA A 153 16.30 -38.28 14.17
N SER A 154 16.54 -37.57 15.29
CA SER A 154 16.30 -38.03 16.66
C SER A 154 14.83 -37.94 17.11
N PHE A 155 13.89 -37.64 16.21
CA PHE A 155 12.48 -37.43 16.56
C PHE A 155 11.84 -38.63 17.27
N LEU A 156 12.16 -39.85 16.85
CA LEU A 156 11.62 -41.07 17.49
C LEU A 156 12.24 -41.37 18.85
N GLU A 157 13.49 -40.98 19.06
CA GLU A 157 14.24 -41.25 20.29
C GLU A 157 13.92 -40.22 21.38
N ARG A 158 13.68 -38.98 20.98
CA ARG A 158 13.48 -37.86 21.90
C ARG A 158 12.05 -37.76 22.42
N PHE A 159 11.05 -38.18 21.65
CA PHE A 159 9.65 -38.01 22.02
C PHE A 159 8.94 -39.35 22.18
N ASP A 160 8.15 -39.47 23.24
CA ASP A 160 7.24 -40.61 23.42
C ASP A 160 6.07 -40.59 22.42
N ALA A 161 5.20 -41.60 22.44
CA ALA A 161 4.10 -41.70 21.48
C ALA A 161 3.07 -40.56 21.59
N ASP A 162 2.78 -40.10 22.81
CA ASP A 162 1.84 -39.00 23.04
C ASP A 162 2.44 -37.66 22.59
N GLU A 163 3.72 -37.43 22.92
CA GLU A 163 4.46 -36.24 22.50
C GLU A 163 4.61 -36.18 20.97
N ARG A 164 4.97 -37.30 20.32
CA ARG A 164 5.05 -37.37 18.85
C ARG A 164 3.73 -37.04 18.20
N ARG A 165 2.61 -37.58 18.73
CA ARG A 165 1.26 -37.26 18.25
C ARG A 165 0.99 -35.76 18.35
N LEU A 166 1.33 -35.12 19.47
CA LEU A 166 1.11 -33.69 19.68
C LEU A 166 1.97 -32.81 18.75
N VAL A 167 3.26 -33.15 18.56
CA VAL A 167 4.13 -32.45 17.62
C VAL A 167 3.62 -32.61 16.19
N LEU A 168 3.28 -33.83 15.76
CA LEU A 168 2.75 -34.07 14.42
C LEU A 168 1.40 -33.37 14.18
N GLN A 169 0.54 -33.30 15.19
CA GLN A 169 -0.71 -32.55 15.11
C GLN A 169 -0.46 -31.04 14.94
N HIS A 170 0.56 -30.49 15.61
CA HIS A 170 0.99 -29.11 15.44
C HIS A 170 1.52 -28.84 14.02
N GLU A 171 2.45 -29.67 13.54
CA GLU A 171 3.00 -29.55 12.18
C GLU A 171 1.93 -29.75 11.08
N TYR A 172 0.99 -30.66 11.30
CA TYR A 172 -0.16 -30.84 10.41
C TYR A 172 -1.04 -29.58 10.36
N MET A 173 -1.24 -28.91 11.47
CA MET A 173 -2.03 -27.68 11.51
C MET A 173 -1.35 -26.56 10.71
N HIS A 174 -0.02 -26.46 10.77
CA HIS A 174 0.75 -25.55 9.91
C HIS A 174 0.57 -25.87 8.42
N LEU A 175 0.65 -27.14 8.04
CA LEU A 175 0.38 -27.58 6.67
C LEU A 175 -1.03 -27.20 6.21
N ARG A 176 -2.05 -27.52 7.03
CA ARG A 176 -3.46 -27.31 6.71
C ARG A 176 -3.81 -25.83 6.57
N ARG A 177 -3.17 -24.96 7.36
CA ARG A 177 -3.36 -23.50 7.29
C ARG A 177 -2.55 -22.84 6.16
N GLY A 178 -1.61 -23.56 5.56
CA GLY A 178 -0.73 -23.03 4.52
C GLY A 178 0.32 -22.07 5.09
N ASP A 179 0.78 -22.31 6.31
CA ASP A 179 1.65 -21.37 7.04
C ASP A 179 2.97 -21.08 6.35
N ALA A 180 3.52 -22.08 5.68
CA ALA A 180 4.76 -21.89 4.94
C ALA A 180 4.61 -20.90 3.76
N LEU A 181 3.40 -20.81 3.15
CA LEU A 181 3.13 -19.79 2.13
C LEU A 181 3.08 -18.39 2.76
N TRP A 182 2.44 -18.25 3.93
CA TRP A 182 2.42 -16.98 4.67
C TRP A 182 3.82 -16.51 5.04
N SER A 183 4.67 -17.41 5.53
CA SER A 183 6.07 -17.08 5.84
C SER A 183 6.83 -16.65 4.57
N LEU A 184 6.64 -17.33 3.44
CA LEU A 184 7.24 -16.95 2.16
C LEU A 184 6.77 -15.57 1.69
N LEU A 185 5.46 -15.31 1.73
CA LEU A 185 4.89 -14.01 1.34
C LEU A 185 5.41 -12.88 2.23
N ALA A 186 5.52 -13.11 3.54
CA ALA A 186 6.08 -12.13 4.48
C ALA A 186 7.55 -11.83 4.18
N GLU A 187 8.36 -12.83 3.86
CA GLU A 187 9.77 -12.68 3.46
C GLU A 187 9.92 -11.91 2.14
N LEU A 188 9.07 -12.22 1.14
CA LEU A 188 9.03 -11.49 -0.11
C LEU A 188 8.62 -10.02 0.12
N ALA A 189 7.63 -9.77 0.98
CA ALA A 189 7.23 -8.42 1.35
C ALA A 189 8.37 -7.66 2.03
N VAL A 190 9.11 -8.28 2.96
CA VAL A 190 10.31 -7.69 3.58
C VAL A 190 11.42 -7.45 2.54
N ALA A 191 11.60 -8.32 1.56
CA ALA A 191 12.58 -8.10 0.48
C ALA A 191 12.21 -6.90 -0.42
N LEU A 192 10.92 -6.65 -0.66
CA LEU A 192 10.45 -5.45 -1.36
C LEU A 192 10.53 -4.19 -0.48
N LEU A 193 10.38 -4.36 0.83
CA LEU A 193 10.38 -3.32 1.86
C LEU A 193 11.68 -3.33 2.68
N TRP A 194 12.81 -3.73 2.08
CA TRP A 194 14.06 -3.97 2.82
C TRP A 194 14.58 -2.72 3.55
N PHE A 195 14.22 -1.54 3.06
CA PHE A 195 14.56 -0.24 3.66
C PHE A 195 13.57 0.18 4.76
N HIS A 196 12.44 -0.51 4.93
CA HIS A 196 11.35 -0.11 5.82
C HIS A 196 11.49 -0.74 7.21
N PRO A 197 11.78 0.02 8.27
CA PRO A 197 12.09 -0.53 9.60
C PRO A 197 10.91 -1.32 10.21
N LEU A 198 9.66 -0.86 10.02
CA LEU A 198 8.49 -1.62 10.52
C LEU A 198 8.33 -2.99 9.86
N ALA A 199 8.82 -3.21 8.63
CA ALA A 199 8.72 -4.51 7.97
C ALA A 199 9.61 -5.54 8.69
N TRP A 200 10.81 -5.13 9.09
CA TRP A 200 11.73 -5.94 9.91
C TRP A 200 11.18 -6.21 11.31
N LEU A 201 10.50 -5.22 11.92
CA LEU A 201 9.83 -5.41 13.21
C LEU A 201 8.57 -6.28 13.11
N ALA A 202 7.92 -6.32 11.95
CA ALA A 202 6.67 -7.04 11.73
C ALA A 202 6.88 -8.55 11.55
N LEU A 203 7.90 -8.97 10.81
CA LEU A 203 8.16 -10.37 10.51
C LEU A 203 8.23 -11.32 11.73
N PRO A 204 8.94 -11.03 12.84
CA PRO A 204 9.00 -11.92 14.00
C PRO A 204 7.67 -11.92 14.75
N ARG A 205 6.91 -10.82 14.69
CA ARG A 205 5.59 -10.73 15.32
C ARG A 205 4.54 -11.51 14.54
N LEU A 206 4.61 -11.49 13.22
CA LEU A 206 3.80 -12.32 12.35
C LEU A 206 4.05 -13.80 12.62
N ARG A 207 5.32 -14.22 12.70
CA ARG A 207 5.70 -15.60 13.04
C ARG A 207 5.20 -16.02 14.43
N LEU A 208 5.36 -15.17 15.44
CA LEU A 208 4.81 -15.45 16.77
C LEU A 208 3.27 -15.60 16.75
N ASP A 209 2.56 -14.68 16.09
CA ASP A 209 1.10 -14.76 15.99
C ASP A 209 0.64 -16.00 15.20
N GLN A 210 1.46 -16.46 14.25
CA GLN A 210 1.29 -17.72 13.53
C GLN A 210 1.39 -18.93 14.49
N GLU A 211 2.46 -19.03 15.27
CA GLU A 211 2.64 -20.08 16.29
C GLU A 211 1.46 -20.11 17.27
N LEU A 212 1.09 -18.95 17.83
CA LEU A 212 -0.02 -18.84 18.78
C LEU A 212 -1.37 -19.25 18.17
N ALA A 213 -1.63 -18.88 16.92
CA ALA A 213 -2.84 -19.29 16.23
C ALA A 213 -2.86 -20.79 15.90
N CYS A 214 -1.69 -21.43 15.81
CA CYS A 214 -1.52 -22.87 15.62
C CYS A 214 -1.80 -23.59 16.93
N ASP A 215 -1.10 -23.20 18.00
CA ASP A 215 -1.28 -23.67 19.38
C ASP A 215 -2.76 -23.59 19.79
N GLU A 216 -3.43 -22.45 19.56
CA GLU A 216 -4.85 -22.29 19.91
C GLU A 216 -5.74 -23.33 19.20
N ARG A 217 -5.46 -23.65 17.93
CA ARG A 217 -6.27 -24.61 17.18
C ARG A 217 -6.03 -26.04 17.64
N VAL A 218 -4.79 -26.42 17.93
CA VAL A 218 -4.45 -27.74 18.47
C VAL A 218 -5.15 -27.95 19.81
N LEU A 219 -5.02 -26.99 20.73
CA LEU A 219 -5.64 -27.06 22.06
C LEU A 219 -7.18 -27.06 22.02
N ARG A 220 -7.79 -26.42 21.01
CA ARG A 220 -9.24 -26.48 20.82
C ARG A 220 -9.73 -27.82 20.28
N GLN A 221 -8.88 -28.58 19.58
CA GLN A 221 -9.21 -29.92 19.10
C GLN A 221 -9.05 -30.97 20.20
N SER A 222 -8.07 -30.77 21.09
CA SER A 222 -7.78 -31.69 22.19
C SER A 222 -7.63 -30.92 23.52
N PRO A 223 -8.72 -30.38 24.11
CA PRO A 223 -8.64 -29.58 25.34
C PRO A 223 -8.03 -30.34 26.53
N GLN A 224 -8.24 -31.65 26.59
CA GLN A 224 -7.70 -32.53 27.64
C GLN A 224 -6.17 -32.66 27.61
N ASP A 225 -5.52 -32.35 26.48
CA ASP A 225 -4.07 -32.52 26.30
C ASP A 225 -3.27 -31.25 26.69
N GLU A 226 -3.90 -30.22 27.25
CA GLU A 226 -3.28 -28.90 27.47
C GLU A 226 -1.94 -28.94 28.22
N THR A 227 -1.91 -29.62 29.38
CA THR A 227 -0.70 -29.72 30.20
C THR A 227 0.39 -30.53 29.50
N LYS A 228 0.00 -31.65 28.87
CA LYS A 228 0.92 -32.48 28.09
C LYS A 228 1.51 -31.67 26.93
N TYR A 229 0.68 -30.91 26.22
CA TYR A 229 1.10 -30.05 25.12
C TYR A 229 2.10 -28.98 25.57
N ALA A 230 1.86 -28.31 26.71
CA ALA A 230 2.80 -27.35 27.27
C ALA A 230 4.16 -28.00 27.61
N TYR A 231 4.13 -29.23 28.15
CA TYR A 231 5.34 -30.00 28.42
C TYR A 231 6.08 -30.39 27.13
N THR A 232 5.37 -30.93 26.13
CA THR A 232 5.94 -31.27 24.82
C THR A 232 6.56 -30.05 24.15
N LEU A 233 5.93 -28.87 24.27
CA LEU A 233 6.47 -27.63 23.74
C LEU A 233 7.78 -27.25 24.43
N LEU A 234 7.86 -27.35 25.76
CA LEU A 234 9.09 -27.14 26.51
C LEU A 234 10.17 -28.16 26.12
N HIS A 235 9.79 -29.43 25.95
CA HIS A 235 10.70 -30.50 25.55
C HIS A 235 11.25 -30.32 24.12
N SER A 236 10.45 -29.72 23.22
CA SER A 236 10.89 -29.37 21.87
C SER A 236 11.88 -28.20 21.83
N THR A 237 12.00 -27.42 22.92
CA THR A 237 12.99 -26.34 23.00
C THR A 237 14.40 -26.89 23.16
N GLY A 238 15.38 -26.28 22.48
CA GLY A 238 16.73 -26.84 22.35
C GLY A 238 16.90 -27.81 21.17
N MET A 239 15.95 -27.86 20.24
CA MET A 239 16.29 -28.18 18.86
C MET A 239 16.92 -26.93 18.25
N ASP A 240 18.06 -27.07 17.58
CA ASP A 240 18.66 -26.01 16.76
C ASP A 240 17.70 -25.70 15.60
N ALA A 241 16.58 -25.05 15.90
CA ALA A 241 15.62 -24.56 14.95
C ALA A 241 16.30 -23.39 14.25
N THR A 242 17.23 -23.67 13.33
CA THR A 242 17.79 -22.62 12.50
C THR A 242 16.61 -22.00 11.78
N PRO A 243 16.27 -20.73 12.04
CA PRO A 243 15.09 -20.13 11.44
C PRO A 243 15.30 -20.23 9.94
N VAL A 244 14.29 -20.81 9.29
CA VAL A 244 14.36 -21.30 7.91
C VAL A 244 14.87 -20.25 6.92
N LEU A 245 14.77 -18.94 7.23
CA LEU A 245 15.13 -17.85 6.29
C LEU A 245 15.81 -16.61 6.91
N ILE A 246 15.66 -16.28 8.21
CA ILE A 246 16.36 -15.15 8.86
C ILE A 246 16.90 -15.51 10.26
N PRO A 247 18.22 -15.76 10.40
CA PRO A 247 18.90 -16.13 11.66
C PRO A 247 18.84 -15.10 12.80
N TRP A 248 18.89 -13.80 12.47
CA TRP A 248 19.08 -12.74 13.46
C TRP A 248 17.81 -12.26 14.18
N LEU A 249 16.67 -12.88 13.89
CA LEU A 249 15.36 -12.50 14.42
C LEU A 249 14.77 -13.57 15.35
N ASP A 250 15.64 -14.46 15.85
CA ASP A 250 15.26 -15.49 16.79
C ASP A 250 15.07 -14.85 18.17
N GLN A 251 13.82 -14.73 18.58
CA GLN A 251 13.45 -14.39 19.94
C GLN A 251 12.85 -15.65 20.57
N PRO A 252 13.07 -15.89 21.88
CA PRO A 252 12.45 -17.00 22.58
C PRO A 252 10.93 -16.79 22.66
N GLN A 253 10.19 -17.31 21.67
CA GLN A 253 8.72 -17.24 21.57
C GLN A 253 8.02 -18.15 22.59
N LEU A 254 8.78 -19.00 23.29
CA LEU A 254 8.27 -19.99 24.21
C LEU A 254 7.44 -19.37 25.34
N LYS A 255 7.90 -18.23 25.88
CA LYS A 255 7.21 -17.55 26.99
C LYS A 255 5.81 -17.13 26.59
N GLU A 256 5.65 -16.51 25.42
CA GLU A 256 4.35 -16.08 24.91
C GLU A 256 3.43 -17.26 24.59
N ARG A 257 3.98 -18.35 24.05
CA ARG A 257 3.22 -19.59 23.78
C ARG A 257 2.71 -20.22 25.05
N LEU A 258 3.57 -20.42 26.05
CA LEU A 258 3.18 -20.96 27.36
C LEU A 258 2.16 -20.06 28.09
N ASN A 259 2.35 -18.74 28.05
CA ASN A 259 1.41 -17.79 28.63
C ASN A 259 0.04 -17.85 27.92
N MET A 260 0.02 -18.07 26.60
CA MET A 260 -1.24 -18.23 25.87
C MET A 260 -1.95 -19.53 26.25
N ILE A 261 -1.22 -20.63 26.41
CA ILE A 261 -1.76 -21.93 26.83
C ILE A 261 -2.48 -21.78 28.18
N GLN A 262 -1.84 -21.13 29.16
CA GLN A 262 -2.38 -20.95 30.52
C GLN A 262 -3.61 -20.02 30.61
N ARG A 263 -3.95 -19.27 29.55
CA ARG A 263 -5.06 -18.30 29.58
C ARG A 263 -6.38 -18.95 29.19
N HIS A 264 -7.45 -18.43 29.78
CA HIS A 264 -8.81 -18.76 29.38
C HIS A 264 -9.04 -18.41 27.90
N ARG A 265 -9.37 -19.42 27.09
CA ARG A 265 -9.61 -19.26 25.66
C ARG A 265 -10.96 -18.59 25.43
N PRO A 266 -11.05 -17.59 24.54
CA PRO A 266 -12.33 -16.96 24.23
C PRO A 266 -13.31 -17.96 23.59
N GLY A 267 -14.58 -17.85 23.95
CA GLY A 267 -15.66 -18.69 23.40
C GLY A 267 -15.81 -18.55 21.88
N ALA A 268 -16.49 -19.51 21.26
CA ALA A 268 -16.68 -19.54 19.81
C ALA A 268 -17.37 -18.27 19.26
N LEU A 269 -18.33 -17.71 20.01
CA LEU A 269 -19.05 -16.49 19.62
C LEU A 269 -18.11 -15.27 19.55
N ARG A 270 -17.31 -15.01 20.59
CA ARG A 270 -16.35 -13.90 20.61
C ARG A 270 -15.38 -14.00 19.44
N ARG A 271 -14.91 -15.20 19.12
CA ARG A 271 -14.03 -15.44 17.97
C ARG A 271 -14.72 -15.12 16.63
N ARG A 272 -15.97 -15.55 16.45
CA ARG A 272 -16.77 -15.22 15.25
C ARG A 272 -16.95 -13.70 15.11
N ILE A 273 -17.27 -13.01 16.21
CA ILE A 273 -17.34 -11.54 16.25
C ILE A 273 -16.00 -10.93 15.83
N GLY A 274 -14.88 -11.45 16.31
CA GLY A 274 -13.55 -10.98 15.92
C GLY A 274 -13.27 -11.10 14.42
N PHE A 275 -13.59 -12.24 13.80
CA PHE A 275 -13.45 -12.41 12.36
C PHE A 275 -14.39 -11.49 11.56
N VAL A 276 -15.66 -11.39 11.97
CA VAL A 276 -16.65 -10.52 11.31
C VAL A 276 -16.23 -9.05 11.43
N GLY A 277 -15.83 -8.61 12.63
CA GLY A 277 -15.36 -7.26 12.89
C GLY A 277 -14.14 -6.90 12.04
N LEU A 278 -13.18 -7.81 11.88
CA LEU A 278 -12.04 -7.59 10.98
C LEU A 278 -12.47 -7.46 9.53
N THR A 279 -13.34 -8.35 9.04
CA THR A 279 -13.84 -8.27 7.66
C THR A 279 -14.61 -6.98 7.41
N ALA A 280 -15.41 -6.53 8.39
CA ALA A 280 -16.14 -5.28 8.32
C ALA A 280 -15.20 -4.06 8.33
N LEU A 281 -14.15 -4.08 9.15
CA LEU A 281 -13.15 -3.00 9.21
C LEU A 281 -12.34 -2.89 7.89
N ILE A 282 -11.99 -4.02 7.28
CA ILE A 282 -11.35 -4.06 5.96
C ILE A 282 -12.30 -3.49 4.90
N ALA A 283 -13.56 -3.91 4.89
CA ALA A 283 -14.56 -3.40 3.94
C ALA A 283 -14.82 -1.90 4.13
N ALA A 284 -14.92 -1.43 5.38
CA ALA A 284 -15.14 -0.03 5.71
C ALA A 284 -13.94 0.84 5.32
N SER A 285 -12.70 0.39 5.57
CA SER A 285 -11.51 1.14 5.16
C SER A 285 -11.40 1.24 3.63
N ALA A 286 -11.76 0.18 2.92
CA ALA A 286 -11.85 0.21 1.46
C ALA A 286 -12.94 1.18 0.93
N PHE A 287 -14.07 1.29 1.64
CA PHE A 287 -15.13 2.23 1.28
C PHE A 287 -14.72 3.68 1.53
N VAL A 288 -14.14 4.00 2.69
CA VAL A 288 -13.70 5.35 3.06
C VAL A 288 -12.62 5.87 2.11
N ALA A 289 -11.61 5.06 1.79
CA ALA A 289 -10.57 5.50 0.86
C ALA A 289 -11.10 5.77 -0.54
N GLN A 290 -12.10 5.03 -1.01
CA GLN A 290 -12.74 5.28 -2.29
C GLN A 290 -13.63 6.53 -2.27
N ALA A 291 -14.35 6.78 -1.17
CA ALA A 291 -15.11 8.03 -0.99
C ALA A 291 -14.21 9.28 -1.05
N ALA A 292 -12.98 9.17 -0.52
CA ALA A 292 -11.98 10.25 -0.59
C ALA A 292 -11.39 10.47 -1.99
N VAL A 293 -11.46 9.49 -2.90
CA VAL A 293 -11.00 9.61 -4.30
C VAL A 293 -12.09 10.25 -5.19
N HIS A 294 -13.36 10.20 -4.78
CA HIS A 294 -14.47 10.84 -5.52
C HIS A 294 -14.49 12.36 -5.44
N THR A 295 -13.64 12.99 -4.63
CA THR A 295 -13.34 14.42 -4.74
C THR A 295 -12.26 14.63 -5.80
N LYS A 296 -12.54 14.24 -7.06
CA LYS A 296 -11.90 14.93 -8.18
C LYS A 296 -12.23 16.41 -7.96
N PRO A 297 -11.24 17.31 -7.79
CA PRO A 297 -11.55 18.70 -7.50
C PRO A 297 -12.50 19.17 -8.59
N ASP A 298 -13.66 19.72 -8.22
CA ASP A 298 -14.41 20.57 -9.11
C ASP A 298 -13.41 21.65 -9.51
N HIS A 299 -12.84 21.53 -10.70
CA HIS A 299 -11.98 22.59 -11.21
C HIS A 299 -12.97 23.68 -11.61
N PRO A 300 -12.98 24.84 -10.92
CA PRO A 300 -13.60 26.01 -11.52
C PRO A 300 -12.97 26.22 -12.91
N ALA A 301 -13.67 26.93 -13.80
CA ALA A 301 -13.11 27.22 -15.12
C ALA A 301 -11.70 27.81 -14.92
N SER A 302 -10.68 27.05 -15.34
CA SER A 302 -9.30 27.39 -15.04
C SER A 302 -8.76 28.31 -16.11
N THR A 303 -8.07 29.36 -15.66
CA THR A 303 -7.24 30.26 -16.46
C THR A 303 -5.93 29.57 -16.84
N ASP A 304 -6.01 28.37 -17.41
CA ASP A 304 -4.88 27.90 -18.21
C ASP A 304 -4.95 28.67 -19.54
N LEU A 305 -4.30 29.84 -19.58
CA LEU A 305 -4.24 30.75 -20.73
C LEU A 305 -3.39 30.19 -21.89
N SER A 306 -3.06 28.90 -21.86
CA SER A 306 -2.27 28.19 -22.88
C SER A 306 -2.97 28.04 -24.23
N PHE A 307 -4.17 28.60 -24.43
CA PHE A 307 -4.92 28.46 -25.69
C PHE A 307 -5.06 29.70 -26.58
N ASN A 308 -4.53 30.88 -26.23
CA ASN A 308 -4.34 31.94 -27.23
C ASN A 308 -3.41 33.07 -26.76
N THR A 309 -2.11 32.83 -26.80
CA THR A 309 -1.05 33.78 -26.38
C THR A 309 -0.90 35.03 -27.27
N ASN A 310 -1.85 35.32 -28.18
CA ASN A 310 -1.69 36.35 -29.22
C ASN A 310 -2.74 37.46 -29.26
N ILE A 311 -3.71 37.50 -28.32
CA ILE A 311 -4.68 38.60 -28.24
C ILE A 311 -4.59 39.22 -26.85
N ASN A 312 -3.61 40.11 -26.67
CA ASN A 312 -3.46 40.91 -25.46
C ASN A 312 -4.23 42.23 -25.62
N PRO A 313 -4.84 42.76 -24.55
CA PRO A 313 -5.48 44.06 -24.59
C PRO A 313 -4.46 45.14 -24.90
N ARG A 314 -4.74 45.95 -25.93
CA ARG A 314 -3.92 47.11 -26.26
C ARG A 314 -4.10 48.17 -25.19
N TYR A 315 -3.00 48.84 -24.82
CA TYR A 315 -3.03 49.94 -23.87
C TYR A 315 -3.75 51.15 -24.50
N PRO A 316 -4.85 51.67 -23.92
CA PRO A 316 -5.56 52.83 -24.45
C PRO A 316 -4.68 54.09 -24.47
N ALA A 317 -4.71 54.86 -25.56
CA ALA A 317 -3.85 56.04 -25.73
C ALA A 317 -4.15 57.15 -24.71
N ASP A 318 -5.40 57.29 -24.29
CA ASP A 318 -5.84 58.18 -23.21
C ASP A 318 -5.30 57.73 -21.83
N ALA A 319 -5.27 56.42 -21.57
CA ALA A 319 -4.69 55.87 -20.34
C ALA A 319 -3.17 56.09 -20.28
N ILE A 320 -2.46 56.01 -21.42
CA ILE A 320 -1.02 56.36 -21.51
C ILE A 320 -0.81 57.84 -21.21
N LYS A 321 -1.58 58.74 -21.86
CA LYS A 321 -1.47 60.20 -21.66
C LYS A 321 -1.73 60.63 -20.23
N ASN A 322 -2.62 59.93 -19.53
CA ASN A 322 -3.00 60.22 -18.15
C ASN A 322 -2.21 59.41 -17.12
N HIS A 323 -1.15 58.69 -17.54
CA HIS A 323 -0.33 57.81 -16.69
C HIS A 323 -1.15 56.81 -15.84
N GLN A 324 -2.28 56.33 -16.36
CA GLN A 324 -3.20 55.44 -15.65
C GLN A 324 -2.73 53.99 -15.77
N GLN A 325 -2.50 53.32 -14.65
CA GLN A 325 -2.13 51.90 -14.52
C GLN A 325 -3.13 51.18 -13.60
N GLY A 326 -3.10 49.85 -13.57
CA GLY A 326 -3.89 49.07 -12.63
C GLY A 326 -4.22 47.66 -13.10
N THR A 327 -4.79 46.86 -12.19
CA THR A 327 -5.24 45.50 -12.51
C THR A 327 -6.75 45.48 -12.73
N VAL A 328 -7.17 45.06 -13.93
CA VAL A 328 -8.57 44.79 -14.25
C VAL A 328 -8.89 43.34 -13.92
N ILE A 329 -9.92 43.09 -13.10
CA ILE A 329 -10.36 41.74 -12.76
C ILE A 329 -11.71 41.49 -13.45
N LEU A 330 -11.74 40.52 -14.36
CA LEU A 330 -12.95 40.13 -15.07
C LEU A 330 -13.46 38.78 -14.58
N ASP A 331 -14.77 38.69 -14.34
CA ASP A 331 -15.49 37.43 -14.14
C ASP A 331 -16.17 37.06 -15.47
N VAL A 332 -15.62 36.05 -16.17
CA VAL A 332 -16.05 35.62 -17.51
C VAL A 332 -16.87 34.35 -17.41
N LEU A 333 -18.13 34.37 -17.84
CA LEU A 333 -18.96 33.16 -17.93
C LEU A 333 -18.51 32.31 -19.12
N VAL A 334 -17.90 31.17 -18.84
CA VAL A 334 -17.42 30.23 -19.84
C VAL A 334 -18.49 29.19 -20.14
N GLY A 335 -18.85 29.06 -21.42
CA GLY A 335 -19.77 28.05 -21.92
C GLY A 335 -19.19 26.63 -21.87
N THR A 336 -20.03 25.61 -22.04
CA THR A 336 -19.59 24.20 -22.13
C THR A 336 -18.72 23.90 -23.36
N ASP A 337 -18.71 24.82 -24.32
CA ASP A 337 -17.89 24.85 -25.53
C ASP A 337 -16.54 25.58 -25.35
N GLY A 338 -16.29 26.15 -24.16
CA GLY A 338 -15.08 26.93 -23.88
C GLY A 338 -15.11 28.36 -24.42
N LYS A 339 -16.26 28.82 -24.95
CA LYS A 339 -16.42 30.20 -25.42
C LYS A 339 -16.95 31.10 -24.29
N PRO A 340 -16.48 32.36 -24.20
CA PRO A 340 -17.06 33.34 -23.30
C PRO A 340 -18.50 33.67 -23.74
N ARG A 341 -19.40 33.75 -22.77
CA ARG A 341 -20.82 34.08 -22.97
C ARG A 341 -21.19 35.43 -22.39
N GLU A 342 -20.55 35.79 -21.28
CA GLU A 342 -20.77 37.03 -20.56
C GLU A 342 -19.46 37.45 -19.89
N VAL A 343 -19.19 38.75 -19.84
CA VAL A 343 -18.03 39.33 -19.13
C VAL A 343 -18.57 40.35 -18.14
N LYS A 344 -18.28 40.14 -16.86
CA LYS A 344 -18.61 41.08 -15.78
C LYS A 344 -17.33 41.63 -15.18
N VAL A 345 -17.32 42.93 -14.90
CA VAL A 345 -16.22 43.56 -14.17
C VAL A 345 -16.39 43.23 -12.70
N ASN A 346 -15.35 42.67 -12.10
CA ASN A 346 -15.39 42.37 -10.68
C ASN A 346 -15.39 43.69 -9.88
N PRO A 347 -16.26 43.86 -8.86
CA PRO A 347 -16.30 45.08 -8.04
C PRO A 347 -14.97 45.43 -7.36
N ALA A 348 -14.07 44.45 -7.18
CA ALA A 348 -12.73 44.67 -6.63
C ALA A 348 -11.73 45.27 -7.64
N THR A 349 -12.14 45.54 -8.88
CA THR A 349 -11.28 46.14 -9.91
C THR A 349 -10.91 47.58 -9.54
N GLN A 350 -9.60 47.85 -9.43
CA GLN A 350 -9.04 49.16 -9.16
C GLN A 350 -8.33 49.68 -10.42
N ALA A 351 -9.09 50.04 -11.45
CA ALA A 351 -8.56 50.50 -12.73
C ALA A 351 -9.47 51.55 -13.39
N ALA A 352 -8.88 52.40 -14.25
CA ALA A 352 -9.63 53.43 -14.97
C ALA A 352 -10.65 52.81 -15.96
N PRO A 353 -11.78 53.50 -16.26
CA PRO A 353 -12.80 52.99 -17.19
C PRO A 353 -12.27 52.61 -18.57
N SER A 354 -11.25 53.32 -19.07
CA SER A 354 -10.57 53.04 -20.34
C SER A 354 -9.85 51.69 -20.33
N LEU A 355 -9.17 51.35 -19.23
CA LEU A 355 -8.50 50.05 -19.03
C LEU A 355 -9.53 48.91 -18.92
N ILE A 356 -10.63 49.14 -18.19
CA ILE A 356 -11.73 48.18 -18.04
C ILE A 356 -12.34 47.83 -19.41
N LYS A 357 -12.56 48.85 -20.25
CA LYS A 357 -13.08 48.66 -21.61
C LYS A 357 -12.12 47.83 -22.47
N ALA A 358 -10.84 48.20 -22.51
CA ALA A 358 -9.82 47.49 -23.28
C ALA A 358 -9.67 46.01 -22.89
N ALA A 359 -9.75 45.73 -21.58
CA ALA A 359 -9.73 44.38 -21.05
C ALA A 359 -10.99 43.58 -21.44
N SER A 360 -12.17 44.18 -21.32
CA SER A 360 -13.46 43.52 -21.60
C SER A 360 -13.63 43.19 -23.09
N ASP A 361 -13.19 44.08 -23.98
CA ASP A 361 -13.29 43.90 -25.44
C ASP A 361 -12.49 42.68 -25.93
N VAL A 362 -11.34 42.42 -25.31
CA VAL A 362 -10.46 41.29 -25.66
C VAL A 362 -10.90 39.99 -24.99
N ALA A 363 -11.45 40.05 -23.77
CA ALA A 363 -11.89 38.86 -23.04
C ALA A 363 -12.98 38.05 -23.77
N MET A 364 -13.83 38.70 -24.57
CA MET A 364 -14.84 38.04 -25.41
C MET A 364 -14.25 37.27 -26.60
N GLN A 365 -12.99 37.51 -26.96
CA GLN A 365 -12.31 36.85 -28.08
C GLN A 365 -11.46 35.65 -27.64
N TRP A 366 -11.30 35.47 -26.32
CA TRP A 366 -10.52 34.38 -25.76
C TRP A 366 -11.25 33.04 -25.84
N ARG A 367 -10.47 31.96 -25.71
CA ARG A 367 -10.99 30.62 -25.48
C ARG A 367 -10.51 30.10 -24.13
N PHE A 368 -11.43 29.47 -23.41
CA PHE A 368 -11.23 28.96 -22.07
C PHE A 368 -11.43 27.45 -22.05
N ASN A 369 -10.81 26.80 -21.08
CA ASN A 369 -11.14 25.42 -20.75
C ASN A 369 -12.43 25.41 -19.92
N PRO A 370 -13.52 24.77 -20.40
CA PRO A 370 -14.78 24.75 -19.68
C PRO A 370 -14.65 24.00 -18.35
N ALA A 371 -15.34 24.48 -17.33
CA ALA A 371 -15.41 23.78 -16.04
C ALA A 371 -16.04 22.40 -16.21
N THR A 372 -15.58 21.43 -15.43
CA THR A 372 -16.16 20.08 -15.43
C THR A 372 -16.65 19.72 -14.05
N LYS A 373 -17.90 19.27 -13.96
CA LYS A 373 -18.50 18.69 -12.74
C LYS A 373 -18.93 17.27 -13.05
N ASN A 374 -18.44 16.31 -12.27
CA ASN A 374 -18.67 14.87 -12.51
C ASN A 374 -18.34 14.42 -13.95
N GLY A 375 -17.28 14.99 -14.56
CA GLY A 375 -16.86 14.67 -15.94
C GLY A 375 -17.72 15.29 -17.05
N LYS A 376 -18.81 15.98 -16.71
CA LYS A 376 -19.61 16.76 -17.67
C LYS A 376 -19.17 18.21 -17.66
N ARG A 377 -19.02 18.79 -18.86
CA ARG A 377 -18.73 20.21 -19.02
C ARG A 377 -19.94 21.02 -18.55
N ILE A 378 -19.70 22.00 -17.66
CA ILE A 378 -20.73 22.90 -17.14
C ILE A 378 -20.34 24.35 -17.42
N GLN A 379 -21.34 25.23 -17.43
CA GLN A 379 -21.08 26.66 -17.47
C GLN A 379 -20.56 27.13 -16.10
N SER A 380 -19.53 27.95 -16.09
CA SER A 380 -18.93 28.46 -14.86
C SER A 380 -18.19 29.77 -15.11
N TYR A 381 -18.08 30.60 -14.09
CA TYR A 381 -17.29 31.83 -14.15
C TYR A 381 -15.80 31.52 -13.98
N ALA A 382 -14.97 32.04 -14.89
CA ALA A 382 -13.53 32.12 -14.77
C ALA A 382 -13.14 33.54 -14.33
N ARG A 383 -12.26 33.66 -13.33
CA ARG A 383 -11.72 34.95 -12.91
C ARG A 383 -10.39 35.21 -13.59
N VAL A 384 -10.30 36.33 -14.31
CA VAL A 384 -9.10 36.70 -15.08
C VAL A 384 -8.55 38.06 -14.62
N PRO A 385 -7.38 38.10 -13.96
CA PRO A 385 -6.68 39.34 -13.69
C PRO A 385 -5.84 39.77 -14.91
N ILE A 386 -5.96 41.02 -15.31
CA ILE A 386 -5.20 41.65 -16.41
C ILE A 386 -4.47 42.85 -15.84
N ASN A 387 -3.14 42.82 -15.87
CA ASN A 387 -2.31 43.90 -15.33
C ASN A 387 -1.91 44.89 -16.44
N PHE A 388 -2.18 46.17 -16.24
CA PHE A 388 -1.70 47.26 -17.09
C PHE A 388 -0.59 48.02 -16.34
N SER A 389 0.65 47.88 -16.82
CA SER A 389 1.84 48.58 -16.32
C SER A 389 2.51 49.36 -17.45
N LEU A 390 3.04 50.55 -17.14
CA LEU A 390 3.83 51.36 -18.09
C LEU A 390 5.34 51.06 -17.97
N THR A 391 5.74 50.13 -17.10
CA THR A 391 7.15 49.88 -16.74
C THR A 391 7.78 48.64 -17.40
N GLU A 392 7.17 48.06 -18.43
CA GLU A 392 7.78 46.91 -19.14
C GLU A 392 8.40 47.33 -20.49
N THR A 393 9.73 47.40 -20.50
CA THR A 393 10.55 47.11 -21.69
C THR A 393 10.17 45.73 -22.22
N PRO A 394 9.95 45.52 -23.53
CA PRO A 394 9.54 44.22 -24.04
C PRO A 394 10.66 43.20 -23.83
N THR A 395 10.43 42.23 -22.95
CA THR A 395 11.28 41.04 -22.79
C THR A 395 11.31 40.27 -24.12
N GLU A 396 12.52 39.93 -24.54
CA GLU A 396 12.89 39.32 -25.81
C GLU A 396 11.99 38.17 -26.27
N THR A 397 11.67 38.22 -27.55
CA THR A 397 11.16 37.10 -28.34
C THR A 397 12.19 35.95 -28.33
N PRO A 398 11.79 34.68 -28.11
CA PRO A 398 12.67 33.57 -28.48
C PRO A 398 12.81 33.58 -30.00
N VAL A 399 14.03 33.83 -30.48
CA VAL A 399 14.39 33.72 -31.89
C VAL A 399 13.96 32.35 -32.42
N PRO A 400 13.19 32.26 -33.53
CA PRO A 400 12.94 30.97 -34.16
C PRO A 400 14.25 30.45 -34.74
N ALA A 401 14.64 29.24 -34.34
CA ALA A 401 15.76 28.52 -34.93
C ALA A 401 15.58 28.47 -36.45
N THR A 402 16.51 29.09 -37.16
CA THR A 402 16.61 29.13 -38.61
C THR A 402 16.72 27.71 -39.16
N ALA A 403 15.85 27.39 -40.12
CA ALA A 403 15.94 26.17 -40.92
C ALA A 403 17.29 26.10 -41.67
N PRO A 404 17.87 24.90 -41.89
CA PRO A 404 19.14 24.76 -42.59
C PRO A 404 19.00 25.12 -44.08
N PRO A 405 20.04 25.72 -44.70
CA PRO A 405 19.97 26.14 -46.10
C PRO A 405 19.96 24.94 -47.07
N LYS A 406 19.15 25.05 -48.12
CA LYS A 406 19.16 24.17 -49.29
C LYS A 406 20.49 24.32 -50.03
N SER A 407 21.13 23.20 -50.32
CA SER A 407 22.30 23.08 -51.18
C SER A 407 22.03 23.62 -52.59
N PRO A 408 22.96 24.34 -53.23
CA PRO A 408 22.80 24.71 -54.62
C PRO A 408 23.10 23.52 -55.54
N VAL A 409 22.25 23.38 -56.55
CA VAL A 409 22.47 22.60 -57.76
C VAL A 409 23.65 23.22 -58.51
N SER A 410 24.69 22.43 -58.79
CA SER A 410 25.64 22.68 -59.86
C SER A 410 25.49 21.58 -60.90
N SER A 411 25.36 22.02 -62.15
CA SER A 411 25.34 21.28 -63.40
C SER A 411 26.46 20.25 -63.55
#